data_AF-A0A4Z0MKK5-F1
#
_entry.id   AF-A0A4Z0MKK5-F1
#
_cell.length_a   1.000
_cell.length_b   1.000
_cell.length_c   1.000
_cell.angle_alpha   90.00
_cell.angle_beta   90.00
_cell.angle_gamma   90.00
#
_symmetry.space_group_name_H-M   'P 1'
#
loop_
_entity.id
_entity.type
_entity.pdbx_description
1 polymer ?
#
loop_
_entity_poly.entity_id
_entity_poly.type
_entity_poly.pdbx_seq_one_letter_code
_entity_poly.pdbx_strand_id
1 'polypeptide(L)'
;MKVIDILNKLEEGGHLTSLYQAGIINLKAFSQRDIYLRWQTLRASLRYAQDNAGAVRQVAEEMEVSVPSVYRAIVGMEQQAA
;
A
#
# COMPACT_ATOMS: atom_id res chain seq x y z
N MET A 1 -0.68 17.42 -14.92
CA MET A 1 0.51 16.85 -14.26
C MET A 1 0.00 15.98 -13.13
N LYS A 2 0.31 14.68 -13.11
CA LYS A 2 -0.16 13.77 -12.06
C LYS A 2 0.72 13.95 -10.82
N VAL A 3 0.17 13.72 -9.62
CA VAL A 3 0.92 13.80 -8.36
C VAL A 3 2.16 12.89 -8.39
N ILE A 4 2.05 11.72 -9.03
CA ILE A 4 3.17 10.79 -9.20
C ILE A 4 4.34 11.40 -10.00
N ASP A 5 4.06 12.25 -10.98
CA ASP A 5 5.10 12.91 -11.77
C ASP A 5 5.90 13.91 -10.92
N ILE A 6 5.24 14.53 -9.92
CA ILE A 6 5.88 15.45 -8.97
C ILE A 6 6.74 14.66 -7.98
N LEU A 7 6.20 13.57 -7.42
CA LEU A 7 6.92 12.73 -6.48
C LEU A 7 8.17 12.11 -7.12
N ASN A 8 8.07 11.63 -8.36
CA ASN A 8 9.22 11.09 -9.09
C ASN A 8 10.32 12.14 -9.30
N LYS A 9 9.96 13.37 -9.68
CA LYS A 9 10.94 14.46 -9.81
C LYS A 9 11.60 14.83 -8.48
N LEU A 10 10.85 14.80 -7.39
CA LEU A 10 11.38 15.04 -6.04
C LEU A 10 12.30 13.90 -5.59
N GLU A 11 12.04 12.67 -6.00
CA GLU A 11 12.88 11.51 -5.73
C GLU A 11 14.18 11.54 -6.56
N GLU A 12 14.10 11.86 -7.85
CA GLU A 12 15.27 12.03 -8.74
C GLU A 12 16.25 13.09 -8.20
N GLY A 13 15.73 14.17 -7.61
CA GLY A 13 16.54 15.20 -6.94
C GLY A 13 16.97 14.87 -5.50
N GLY A 14 16.59 13.71 -4.96
CA GLY A 14 16.87 13.32 -3.57
C GLY A 14 16.14 14.17 -2.52
N HIS A 15 15.20 15.03 -2.94
CA HIS A 15 14.48 15.95 -2.07
C HIS A 15 13.33 15.28 -1.32
N LEU A 16 12.82 14.15 -1.83
CA LEU A 16 11.68 13.46 -1.23
C LEU A 16 11.95 13.07 0.23
N THR A 17 13.12 12.48 0.50
CA THR A 17 13.56 12.10 1.85
C THR A 17 13.73 13.32 2.75
N SER A 18 14.33 14.40 2.24
CA SER A 18 14.55 15.64 2.99
C SER A 18 13.23 16.34 3.34
N LEU A 19 12.26 16.35 2.42
CA LEU A 19 10.94 16.93 2.64
C LEU A 19 10.12 16.11 3.64
N TYR A 20 10.28 14.79 3.63
CA TYR A 20 9.70 13.91 4.63
C TYR A 20 10.32 14.15 6.03
N GLN A 21 11.65 14.18 6.12
CA GLN A 21 12.36 14.43 7.39
C GLN A 21 12.08 15.83 7.96
N ALA A 22 11.94 16.84 7.10
CA ALA A 22 11.58 18.19 7.51
C ALA A 22 10.11 18.34 7.95
N GLY A 23 9.30 17.28 7.86
CA GLY A 23 7.88 17.30 8.21
C GLY A 23 7.01 18.11 7.24
N ILE A 24 7.56 18.48 6.07
CA ILE A 24 6.84 19.25 5.03
C ILE A 24 5.87 18.34 4.29
N ILE A 25 6.21 17.06 4.13
CA ILE A 25 5.35 16.03 3.54
C ILE A 25 5.17 14.92 4.55
N ASN A 26 3.92 14.58 4.85
CA ASN A 26 3.58 13.40 5.64
C ASN A 26 3.29 12.22 4.69
N LEU A 27 4.27 11.33 4.52
CA LEU A 27 4.10 10.11 3.73
C LEU A 27 3.74 8.95 4.66
N LYS A 28 2.49 8.52 4.62
CA LYS A 28 2.07 7.28 5.29
C LYS A 28 2.51 6.10 4.42
N ALA A 29 3.71 5.60 4.65
CA ALA A 29 4.25 4.43 3.95
C ALA A 29 3.89 3.17 4.74
N PHE A 30 3.14 2.26 4.11
CA PHE A 30 2.90 0.92 4.64
C PHE A 30 3.84 -0.06 3.96
N SER A 31 4.45 -0.95 4.74
CA SER A 31 5.23 -2.03 4.17
C SER A 31 4.31 -3.02 3.43
N GLN A 32 4.83 -3.69 2.40
CA GLN A 32 4.06 -4.74 1.70
C GLN A 32 3.59 -5.84 2.66
N ARG A 33 4.42 -6.17 3.65
CA ARG A 33 4.13 -7.15 4.69
C ARG A 33 2.90 -6.75 5.52
N ASP A 34 2.80 -5.50 5.94
CA ASP A 34 1.67 -5.04 6.77
C ASP A 34 0.35 -5.09 5.99
N ILE A 35 0.38 -4.62 4.73
CA ILE A 35 -0.77 -4.69 3.82
C ILE A 35 -1.21 -6.14 3.62
N TYR A 36 -0.25 -7.05 3.39
CA TYR A 36 -0.52 -8.47 3.21
C TYR A 36 -1.13 -9.13 4.45
N LEU A 37 -0.57 -8.89 5.64
CA LEU A 37 -1.10 -9.45 6.89
C LEU A 37 -2.51 -8.95 7.19
N ARG A 38 -2.78 -7.67 6.91
CA ARG A 38 -4.12 -7.11 7.08
C ARG A 38 -5.12 -7.78 6.13
N TRP A 39 -4.75 -7.92 4.86
CA TRP A 39 -5.55 -8.65 3.87
C TRP A 39 -5.78 -10.11 4.28
N GLN A 40 -4.75 -10.82 4.73
CA GLN A 40 -4.85 -12.21 5.16
C GLN A 40 -5.83 -12.37 6.33
N THR A 41 -5.82 -11.42 7.26
CA THR A 41 -6.77 -11.37 8.38
C THR A 41 -8.21 -11.19 7.89
N LEU A 42 -8.46 -10.26 6.95
CA LEU A 42 -9.79 -10.04 6.40
C LEU A 42 -10.27 -11.25 5.58
N ARG A 43 -9.41 -11.83 4.75
CA ARG A 43 -9.72 -13.02 3.94
C ARG A 43 -10.07 -14.24 4.79
N ALA A 44 -9.46 -14.38 5.97
CA ALA A 44 -9.78 -15.44 6.92
C ALA A 44 -11.14 -15.24 7.63
N SER A 45 -11.73 -14.05 7.57
CA SER A 45 -13.02 -13.79 8.19
C SER A 45 -14.19 -14.32 7.35
N LEU A 46 -15.26 -14.76 8.01
CA LEU A 46 -16.46 -15.29 7.35
C LEU A 46 -17.09 -14.30 6.37
N ARG A 47 -16.98 -13.00 6.64
CA ARG A 47 -17.53 -11.93 5.79
C ARG A 47 -16.89 -11.88 4.41
N TYR A 48 -15.59 -12.19 4.31
CA TYR A 48 -14.83 -12.07 3.06
C TYR A 48 -14.27 -13.39 2.55
N ALA A 49 -14.64 -14.52 3.16
CA ALA A 49 -14.16 -15.85 2.78
C ALA A 49 -14.38 -16.17 1.29
N GLN A 50 -15.46 -15.65 0.69
CA GLN A 50 -15.77 -15.78 -0.73
C GLN A 50 -15.68 -14.46 -1.51
N ASP A 51 -15.40 -13.33 -0.86
CA ASP A 51 -15.30 -12.01 -1.49
C ASP A 51 -13.90 -11.41 -1.28
N ASN A 52 -12.92 -11.95 -2.00
CA ASN A 52 -11.56 -11.44 -1.97
C ASN A 52 -11.47 -9.99 -2.46
N ALA A 53 -12.28 -9.60 -3.45
CA ALA A 53 -12.29 -8.24 -3.97
C ALA A 53 -12.80 -7.24 -2.91
N GLY A 54 -13.80 -7.63 -2.12
CA GLY A 54 -14.28 -6.89 -0.95
C GLY A 54 -13.20 -6.73 0.12
N ALA A 55 -12.47 -7.80 0.45
CA ALA A 55 -11.35 -7.71 1.40
C ALA A 55 -10.27 -6.72 0.93
N VAL A 56 -9.89 -6.77 -0.34
CA VAL A 56 -8.89 -5.86 -0.92
C VAL A 56 -9.35 -4.40 -0.85
N ARG A 57 -10.62 -4.11 -1.18
CA ARG A 57 -11.17 -2.75 -1.07
C ARG A 57 -11.18 -2.25 0.37
N GLN A 58 -11.55 -3.11 1.31
CA GLN A 58 -11.55 -2.78 2.74
C GLN A 58 -10.14 -2.46 3.24
N VAL A 59 -9.12 -3.23 2.86
CA VAL A 59 -7.72 -2.93 3.22
C VAL A 59 -7.27 -1.60 2.60
N ALA A 60 -7.62 -1.34 1.34
CA ALA A 60 -7.29 -0.10 0.66
C ALA A 60 -7.87 1.12 1.39
N GLU A 61 -9.12 1.01 1.84
CA GLU A 61 -9.79 2.06 2.63
C GLU A 61 -9.14 2.24 4.01
N GLU A 62 -8.99 1.17 4.79
CA GLU A 62 -8.46 1.23 6.16
C GLU A 62 -7.02 1.75 6.22
N MET A 63 -6.22 1.40 5.22
CA MET A 63 -4.81 1.79 5.13
C MET A 63 -4.62 3.03 4.24
N GLU A 64 -5.69 3.65 3.73
CA GLU A 64 -5.61 4.84 2.88
C GLU A 64 -4.63 4.68 1.69
N VAL A 65 -4.61 3.47 1.10
CA VAL A 65 -3.78 3.13 -0.06
C VAL A 65 -4.65 2.81 -1.27
N SER A 66 -4.06 2.89 -2.47
CA SER A 66 -4.78 2.50 -3.68
C SER A 66 -5.00 0.97 -3.75
N VAL A 67 -6.17 0.54 -4.26
CA VAL A 67 -6.48 -0.88 -4.51
C VAL A 67 -5.37 -1.61 -5.29
N PRO A 68 -4.78 -1.04 -6.37
CA PRO A 68 -3.64 -1.66 -7.06
C PRO A 68 -2.41 -1.88 -6.16
N SER A 69 -2.17 -1.02 -5.18
CA SER A 69 -1.06 -1.21 -4.23
C SER A 69 -1.28 -2.44 -3.34
N VAL A 70 -2.54 -2.71 -2.94
CA VAL A 70 -2.88 -3.90 -2.17
C VAL A 70 -2.64 -5.18 -2.99
N TYR A 71 -3.09 -5.21 -4.25
CA TYR A 71 -2.81 -6.35 -5.12
C TYR A 71 -1.31 -6.58 -5.35
N ARG A 72 -0.53 -5.53 -5.55
CA ARG A 72 0.93 -5.64 -5.67
C ARG A 72 1.58 -6.20 -4.41
N ALA A 73 1.13 -5.77 -3.24
CA ALA A 73 1.61 -6.29 -1.96
C ALA A 73 1.29 -7.79 -1.80
N ILE A 74 0.07 -8.22 -2.17
CA ILE A 74 -0.32 -9.63 -2.13
C ILE A 74 0.56 -10.48 -3.03
N VAL A 75 0.68 -10.11 -4.30
CA VAL A 75 1.48 -10.86 -5.28
C VAL A 75 2.96 -10.90 -4.85
N GLY A 76 3.51 -9.77 -4.39
CA GLY A 76 4.90 -9.70 -3.95
C GLY A 76 5.19 -10.60 -2.75
N MET A 77 4.28 -10.67 -1.77
CA MET A 77 4.44 -11.51 -0.59
C MET A 77 4.19 -13.00 -0.87
N GLU A 78 3.21 -13.34 -1.70
CA GLU A 78 2.97 -14.74 -2.12
C GLU A 78 4.16 -15.30 -2.92
N GLN A 79 4.81 -14.49 -3.76
CA GLN A 79 6.01 -14.89 -4.50
C GLN A 79 7.24 -15.10 -3.61
N GLN A 80 7.36 -14.38 -2.49
CA GLN A 80 8.47 -14.54 -1.54
C GLN A 80 8.27 -15.74 -0.60
N ALA A 81 7.03 -16.20 -0.43
CA ALA A 81 6.70 -17.32 0.44
C ALA A 81 6.67 -18.69 -0.28
N ALA A 82 6.67 -18.68 -1.62
CA ALA A 82 6.73 -19.86 -2.49
C ALA A 82 8.17 -20.31 -2.78
#